data_AF-A0A1G1HJ05-F1
#
_entry.id   AF-A0A1G1HJ05-F1
#
_cell.length_a   1.000
_cell.length_b   1.000
_cell.length_c   1.000
_cell.angle_alpha   90.00
_cell.angle_beta   90.00
_cell.angle_gamma   90.00
#
_symmetry.space_group_name_H-M   'P 1'
#
loop_
_entity.id
_entity.type
_entity.pdbx_description
1 polymer ?
#
loop_
_entity_poly.entity_id
_entity_poly.type
_entity_poly.pdbx_seq_one_letter_code
_entity_poly.pdbx_strand_id
1 'polypeptide(L)'
;MKKSLLEIYALAVSFATIVCLVISLGVAIYSIIEIINPEFTMNSYEYKRYQSNDAYWLSRVDDYRNKEKEMLRPSEDELTKQRTEGYRLAVISEKRDGYQGLTKTGIIILINILVFFIHWRIARRARETNIAT
;
A
#
# COMPACT_ATOMS: atom_id res chain seq x y z
N MET A 1 -5.40 13.81 41.81
CA MET A 1 -6.08 14.18 40.54
C MET A 1 -5.12 14.31 39.35
N LYS A 2 -4.13 15.22 39.33
CA LYS A 2 -3.24 15.41 38.16
C LYS A 2 -2.51 14.14 37.68
N LYS A 3 -2.11 13.27 38.61
CA LYS A 3 -1.46 11.99 38.29
C LYS A 3 -2.38 10.98 37.58
N SER A 4 -3.67 10.92 37.96
CA SER A 4 -4.64 10.03 37.30
C SER A 4 -5.01 10.57 35.91
N LEU A 5 -5.04 11.89 35.73
CA LEU A 5 -5.23 12.50 34.41
C LEU A 5 -4.07 12.19 33.47
N LEU A 6 -2.82 12.22 33.96
CA LEU A 6 -1.64 11.84 33.17
C LEU A 6 -1.67 10.36 32.77
N GLU A 7 -2.08 9.48 33.69
CA GLU A 7 -2.24 8.05 33.39
C GLU A 7 -3.31 7.81 32.32
N ILE A 8 -4.49 8.43 32.47
CA ILE A 8 -5.59 8.32 31.50
C ILE A 8 -5.14 8.83 30.12
N TYR A 9 -4.47 9.99 30.06
CA TYR A 9 -3.91 10.52 28.82
C TYR A 9 -2.94 9.52 28.16
N ALA A 10 -1.99 8.99 28.92
CA ALA A 10 -0.99 8.06 28.41
C ALA A 10 -1.63 6.74 27.91
N LEU A 11 -2.65 6.24 28.60
CA LEU A 11 -3.42 5.08 28.18
C LEU A 11 -4.25 5.37 26.91
N ALA A 12 -4.85 6.55 26.80
CA ALA A 12 -5.60 6.96 25.61
C ALA A 12 -4.69 7.04 24.36
N VAL A 13 -3.50 7.64 24.50
CA VAL A 13 -2.52 7.66 23.41
C VAL A 13 -2.05 6.25 23.07
N SER A 14 -1.78 5.41 24.08
CA SER A 14 -1.39 4.01 23.86
C SER A 14 -2.47 3.24 23.08
N PHE A 15 -3.74 3.41 23.43
CA PHE A 15 -4.85 2.82 22.70
C PHE A 15 -4.91 3.30 21.24
N ALA A 16 -4.80 4.61 21.01
CA ALA A 16 -4.77 5.16 19.65
C ALA A 16 -3.61 4.59 18.82
N THR A 17 -2.41 4.47 19.39
CA THR A 17 -1.26 3.86 18.69
C THR A 17 -1.48 2.39 18.34
N ILE A 18 -2.18 1.62 19.18
CA ILE A 18 -2.53 0.22 18.88
C ILE A 18 -3.48 0.17 17.68
N VAL A 19 -4.51 1.02 17.64
CA VAL A 19 -5.44 1.08 16.49
C VAL A 19 -4.68 1.42 15.20
N CYS A 20 -3.82 2.43 15.24
CA CYS A 20 -2.98 2.80 14.10
C CYS A 20 -2.06 1.64 13.67
N LEU A 21 -1.50 0.89 14.62
CA LEU A 21 -0.62 -0.24 14.35
C LEU A 21 -1.37 -1.40 13.68
N VAL A 22 -2.58 -1.72 14.13
CA VAL A 22 -3.43 -2.76 13.50
C VAL A 22 -3.74 -2.41 12.05
N ILE A 23 -4.15 -1.16 11.78
CA ILE A 23 -4.44 -0.70 10.42
C ILE A 23 -3.18 -0.76 9.56
N SER A 24 -2.05 -0.27 10.09
CA SER A 24 -0.77 -0.29 9.39
C SER A 24 -0.31 -1.71 9.05
N LEU A 25 -0.51 -2.68 9.95
CA LEU A 25 -0.19 -4.08 9.68
C LEU A 25 -1.02 -4.65 8.51
N GLY A 26 -2.30 -4.30 8.42
CA GLY A 26 -3.13 -4.69 7.27
C GLY A 26 -2.57 -4.17 5.94
N VAL A 27 -2.17 -2.89 5.91
CA VAL A 27 -1.54 -2.28 4.72
C VAL A 27 -0.19 -2.92 4.39
N ALA A 28 0.62 -3.22 5.41
CA ALA A 28 1.92 -3.89 5.22
C ALA A 28 1.75 -5.30 4.62
N ILE A 29 0.78 -6.08 5.11
CA ILE A 29 0.45 -7.40 4.56
C ILE A 29 0.01 -7.28 3.10
N TYR A 30 -0.85 -6.33 2.77
CA TYR A 30 -1.26 -6.09 1.39
C TYR A 30 -0.06 -5.76 0.49
N SER A 31 0.84 -4.87 0.96
CA SER A 31 2.06 -4.52 0.23
C SER A 31 2.98 -5.72 0.01
N ILE A 32 3.03 -6.67 0.95
CA ILE A 32 3.77 -7.93 0.78
C ILE A 32 3.15 -8.80 -0.31
N ILE A 33 1.81 -8.89 -0.35
CA ILE A 33 1.10 -9.64 -1.40
C ILE A 33 1.38 -9.01 -2.78
N GLU A 34 1.38 -7.68 -2.88
CA GLU A 34 1.70 -6.94 -4.10
C GLU A 34 3.14 -7.21 -4.60
N ILE A 35 4.10 -7.38 -3.68
CA ILE A 35 5.47 -7.75 -4.02
C ILE A 35 5.59 -9.21 -4.49
N ILE A 36 4.91 -10.15 -3.81
CA ILE A 36 5.07 -11.59 -4.06
C ILE A 36 4.22 -12.03 -5.26
N ASN A 37 3.01 -11.49 -5.39
CA ASN A 37 2.03 -11.82 -6.42
C ASN A 37 1.42 -10.55 -7.06
N PRO A 38 2.22 -9.77 -7.80
CA PRO A 38 1.78 -8.52 -8.43
C PRO A 38 0.66 -8.72 -9.46
N GLU A 39 0.60 -9.88 -10.14
CA GLU A 39 -0.47 -10.13 -11.11
C GLU A 39 -1.85 -10.22 -10.47
N PHE A 40 -1.92 -10.67 -9.21
CA PHE A 40 -3.15 -10.73 -8.43
C PHE A 40 -3.61 -9.36 -7.93
N THR A 41 -2.68 -8.48 -7.55
CA THR A 41 -2.99 -7.14 -7.03
C THR A 41 -3.20 -6.10 -8.13
N MET A 42 -2.63 -6.34 -9.31
CA MET A 42 -2.79 -5.50 -10.49
C MET A 42 -4.27 -5.21 -10.75
N ASN A 43 -4.57 -3.93 -10.97
CA ASN A 43 -5.95 -3.51 -11.22
C ASN A 43 -6.56 -4.23 -12.44
N SER A 44 -7.88 -4.44 -12.39
CA SER A 44 -8.58 -5.24 -13.40
C SER A 44 -8.46 -4.68 -14.83
N TYR A 45 -8.38 -3.37 -15.00
CA TYR A 45 -8.24 -2.73 -16.31
C TYR A 45 -6.88 -3.05 -16.93
N GLU A 46 -5.82 -2.88 -16.14
CA GLU A 46 -4.45 -3.14 -16.55
C GLU A 46 -4.20 -4.63 -16.77
N TYR A 47 -4.74 -5.51 -15.92
CA TYR A 47 -4.65 -6.94 -16.16
C TYR A 47 -5.34 -7.33 -17.48
N LYS A 48 -6.57 -6.85 -17.71
CA LYS A 48 -7.38 -7.22 -18.89
C LYS A 48 -6.78 -6.75 -20.20
N ARG A 49 -6.18 -5.54 -20.24
CA ARG A 49 -5.62 -5.01 -21.50
C ARG A 49 -4.45 -5.83 -22.04
N TYR A 50 -3.77 -6.62 -21.21
CA TYR A 50 -2.62 -7.43 -21.64
C TYR A 50 -2.99 -8.86 -22.04
N GLN A 51 -4.26 -9.27 -21.94
CA GLN A 51 -4.70 -10.65 -22.19
C GLN A 51 -4.70 -11.05 -23.68
N SER A 52 -4.92 -10.10 -24.59
CA SER A 52 -4.88 -10.32 -26.04
C SER A 52 -4.40 -9.09 -26.79
N ASN A 53 -3.96 -9.27 -28.04
CA ASN A 53 -3.56 -8.16 -28.90
C ASN A 53 -4.75 -7.23 -29.20
N ASP A 54 -5.95 -7.79 -29.36
CA ASP A 54 -7.17 -7.00 -29.53
C ASP A 54 -7.50 -6.15 -28.30
N ALA A 55 -7.45 -6.73 -27.09
CA ALA A 55 -7.69 -5.98 -25.85
C ALA A 55 -6.63 -4.89 -25.64
N TYR A 56 -5.37 -5.20 -25.95
CA TYR A 56 -4.26 -4.26 -25.86
C TYR A 56 -4.44 -3.10 -26.83
N TRP A 57 -4.81 -3.40 -28.07
CA TRP A 57 -5.05 -2.40 -29.09
C TRP A 57 -6.25 -1.52 -28.75
N LEU A 58 -7.40 -2.11 -28.40
CA LEU A 58 -8.59 -1.38 -28.00
C LEU A 58 -8.30 -0.43 -26.83
N SER A 59 -7.54 -0.87 -25.82
CA SER A 59 -7.17 -0.02 -24.68
C SER A 59 -6.34 1.22 -25.05
N ARG A 60 -5.67 1.22 -26.22
CA ARG A 60 -4.87 2.35 -26.74
C ARG A 60 -5.66 3.27 -27.65
N VAL A 61 -6.76 2.79 -28.20
CA VAL A 61 -7.54 3.47 -29.24
C VAL A 61 -8.86 4.03 -28.72
N ASP A 62 -9.29 3.60 -27.52
CA ASP A 62 -10.50 4.09 -26.82
C ASP A 62 -10.51 5.60 -26.51
N ASP A 63 -9.45 6.34 -26.85
CA ASP A 63 -9.49 7.80 -26.94
C ASP A 63 -10.18 8.22 -28.25
N TYR A 64 -11.49 8.46 -28.17
CA TYR A 64 -12.41 8.92 -29.24
C TYR A 64 -11.89 10.05 -30.15
N ARG A 65 -10.81 10.73 -29.76
CA ARG A 65 -10.17 11.81 -30.53
C ARG A 65 -9.24 11.32 -31.65
N ASN A 66 -8.88 10.04 -31.72
CA ASN A 66 -7.85 9.55 -32.64
C ASN A 66 -8.32 8.39 -33.53
N LYS A 67 -9.36 8.61 -34.36
CA LYS A 67 -9.76 7.66 -35.42
C LYS A 67 -8.63 7.30 -36.40
N GLU A 68 -7.64 8.16 -36.58
CA GLU A 68 -6.46 7.86 -37.40
C GLU A 68 -5.62 6.68 -36.84
N LYS A 69 -5.65 6.46 -35.52
CA LYS A 69 -4.93 5.33 -34.92
C LYS A 69 -5.58 3.99 -35.24
N GLU A 70 -6.91 3.91 -35.38
CA GLU A 70 -7.60 2.67 -35.80
C GLU A 70 -7.07 2.15 -37.15
N MET A 71 -6.65 3.06 -38.06
CA MET A 71 -6.25 2.73 -39.42
C MET A 71 -4.80 2.22 -39.55
N LEU A 72 -3.99 2.30 -38.48
CA LEU A 72 -2.57 1.92 -38.47
C LEU A 72 -2.28 0.86 -37.40
N ARG A 73 -3.16 -0.14 -37.25
CA ARG A 73 -2.90 -1.28 -36.38
C ARG A 73 -1.57 -1.94 -36.80
N PRO A 74 -0.55 -2.01 -35.91
CA PRO A 74 0.69 -2.70 -36.20
C PRO A 74 0.46 -4.18 -36.52
N SER A 75 1.47 -4.84 -37.08
CA SER A 75 1.39 -6.28 -37.31
C SER A 75 1.18 -7.05 -36.00
N GLU A 76 0.62 -8.25 -36.08
CA GLU A 76 0.41 -9.11 -34.91
C GLU A 76 1.71 -9.40 -34.15
N ASP A 77 2.83 -9.55 -34.87
CA ASP A 77 4.14 -9.76 -34.26
C ASP A 77 4.60 -8.54 -33.46
N GLU A 78 4.39 -7.35 -34.02
CA GLU A 78 4.75 -6.10 -33.34
C GLU A 78 3.86 -5.85 -32.12
N LEU A 79 2.54 -6.05 -32.25
CA LEU A 79 1.59 -5.96 -31.14
C LEU A 79 1.93 -6.95 -30.03
N THR A 80 2.26 -8.20 -30.37
CA THR A 80 2.64 -9.22 -29.39
C THR A 80 3.88 -8.80 -28.62
N LYS A 81 4.89 -8.24 -29.30
CA LYS A 81 6.10 -7.73 -28.67
C LYS A 81 5.80 -6.55 -27.73
N GLN A 82 5.02 -5.56 -28.18
CA GLN A 82 4.64 -4.41 -27.37
C GLN A 82 3.78 -4.80 -26.16
N ARG A 83 2.83 -5.71 -26.34
CA ARG A 83 1.94 -6.23 -25.29
C ARG A 83 2.73 -6.95 -24.20
N THR A 84 3.61 -7.89 -24.61
CA THR A 84 4.41 -8.69 -23.68
C THR A 84 5.37 -7.82 -22.87
N GLU A 85 6.04 -6.88 -23.54
CA GLU A 85 6.94 -5.95 -22.85
C GLU A 85 6.17 -4.99 -21.93
N GLY A 86 5.04 -4.45 -22.38
CA GLY A 86 4.19 -3.61 -21.54
C GLY A 86 3.69 -4.36 -20.30
N TYR A 87 3.30 -5.63 -20.45
CA TYR A 87 2.86 -6.45 -19.32
C TYR A 87 3.98 -6.67 -18.32
N ARG A 88 5.19 -6.99 -18.80
CA ARG A 88 6.39 -7.11 -17.97
C ARG A 88 6.65 -5.84 -17.18
N LEU A 89 6.54 -4.67 -17.82
CA LEU A 89 6.72 -3.37 -17.17
C LEU A 89 5.61 -3.08 -16.15
N ALA A 90 4.36 -3.44 -16.43
CA ALA A 90 3.25 -3.29 -15.49
C ALA A 90 3.46 -4.12 -14.22
N VAL A 91 3.87 -5.40 -14.37
CA VAL A 91 4.23 -6.27 -13.25
C VAL A 91 5.38 -5.70 -12.41
N ILE A 92 6.38 -5.09 -13.07
CA ILE A 92 7.50 -4.43 -12.37
C ILE A 92 7.03 -3.18 -11.63
N SER A 93 6.13 -2.40 -12.23
CA SER A 93 5.55 -1.21 -11.59
C SER A 93 4.76 -1.58 -10.34
N GLU A 94 3.88 -2.57 -10.45
CA GLU A 94 3.09 -3.09 -9.32
C GLU A 94 4.00 -3.53 -8.16
N LYS A 95 5.06 -4.31 -8.45
CA LYS A 95 6.04 -4.68 -7.42
C LYS A 95 6.68 -3.48 -6.74
N ARG A 96 7.05 -2.46 -7.51
CA ARG A 96 7.67 -1.24 -7.00
C ARG A 96 6.71 -0.49 -6.07
N ASP A 97 5.45 -0.42 -6.43
CA ASP A 97 4.41 0.20 -5.63
C ASP A 97 4.24 -0.54 -4.29
N GLY A 98 4.25 -1.88 -4.31
CA GLY A 98 4.31 -2.71 -3.11
C GLY A 98 5.53 -2.42 -2.23
N TYR A 99 6.73 -2.31 -2.79
CA TYR A 99 7.93 -1.92 -2.02
C TYR A 99 7.81 -0.52 -1.40
N GLN A 100 7.25 0.43 -2.15
CA GLN A 100 7.05 1.79 -1.66
C GLN A 100 6.01 1.81 -0.51
N GLY A 101 4.91 1.08 -0.68
CA GLY A 101 3.86 0.90 0.33
C GLY A 101 4.41 0.28 1.61
N LEU A 102 5.20 -0.78 1.49
CA LEU A 102 5.85 -1.44 2.63
C LEU A 102 6.84 -0.51 3.33
N THR A 103 7.62 0.28 2.58
CA THR A 103 8.57 1.24 3.16
C THR A 103 7.85 2.33 3.96
N LYS A 104 6.83 2.96 3.38
CA LYS A 104 6.03 4.00 4.05
C LYS A 104 5.37 3.44 5.33
N THR A 105 4.80 2.26 5.23
CA THR A 105 4.11 1.60 6.35
C THR A 105 5.07 1.16 7.43
N GLY A 106 6.27 0.69 7.07
CA GLY A 106 7.34 0.37 8.02
C GLY A 106 7.75 1.57 8.88
N ILE A 107 7.89 2.76 8.28
CA ILE A 107 8.16 4.00 9.02
C ILE A 107 7.04 4.31 10.01
N ILE A 108 5.77 4.17 9.59
CA ILE A 108 4.61 4.41 10.46
C ILE A 108 4.59 3.43 11.65
N ILE A 109 4.89 2.15 11.41
CA ILE A 109 4.97 1.14 12.47
C ILE A 109 6.07 1.50 13.47
N LEU A 110 7.27 1.88 13.00
CA LEU A 110 8.37 2.29 13.88
C LEU A 110 8.00 3.49 14.76
N ILE A 111 7.34 4.51 14.20
CA ILE A 111 6.87 5.67 14.95
C ILE A 111 5.83 5.25 16.00
N ASN A 112 4.86 4.41 15.64
CA ASN A 112 3.86 3.91 16.58
C ASN A 112 4.49 3.13 17.74
N ILE A 113 5.48 2.27 17.46
CA ILE A 113 6.21 1.51 18.50
C ILE A 113 6.91 2.49 19.46
N LEU A 114 7.59 3.51 18.94
CA LEU A 114 8.28 4.50 19.77
C LEU A 114 7.30 5.28 20.65
N VAL A 115 6.22 5.80 20.06
CA VAL A 115 5.19 6.58 20.79
C VAL A 115 4.52 5.71 21.84
N PHE A 116 4.14 4.48 21.49
CA PHE A 116 3.54 3.52 22.42
C PHE A 116 4.48 3.26 23.60
N PHE A 117 5.76 2.94 23.35
CA PHE A 117 6.69 2.62 24.42
C PHE A 117 6.93 3.78 25.39
N ILE A 118 7.02 5.01 24.86
CA ILE A 118 7.14 6.23 25.69
C ILE A 118 5.89 6.39 26.57
N HIS A 119 4.70 6.32 26.00
CA HIS A 119 3.45 6.54 26.76
C HIS A 119 3.16 5.39 27.72
N TRP A 120 3.46 4.16 27.33
CA TRP A 120 3.40 3.00 28.21
C TRP A 120 4.29 3.18 29.45
N ARG A 121 5.52 3.67 29.26
CA ARG A 121 6.44 3.96 30.37
C ARG A 121 5.92 5.09 31.27
N ILE A 122 5.30 6.11 30.70
CA ILE A 122 4.66 7.20 31.47
C ILE A 122 3.49 6.66 32.30
N ALA A 123 2.58 5.90 31.69
CA ALA A 123 1.43 5.29 32.37
C ALA A 123 1.88 4.38 33.52
N ARG A 124 2.88 3.53 33.26
CA ARG A 124 3.45 2.63 34.28
C ARG A 124 4.03 3.39 35.47
N ARG A 125 4.84 4.43 35.22
CA ARG A 125 5.41 5.27 36.29
C ARG A 125 4.34 6.03 37.07
N ALA A 126 3.34 6.58 36.38
CA ALA A 126 2.23 7.30 37.02
C ALA A 126 1.45 6.37 37.97
N ARG A 127 1.21 5.12 37.55
CA ARG A 127 0.58 4.08 38.36
C ARG A 127 1.39 3.69 39.59
N GLU A 128 2.68 3.39 39.41
CA GLU A 128 3.60 3.05 40.52
C GLU A 128 3.63 4.19 41.57
N THR A 129 3.66 5.45 41.10
CA THR A 129 3.66 6.63 41.97
C THR A 129 2.30 6.92 42.63
N ASN A 130 1.19 6.42 42.08
CA ASN A 130 -0.15 6.53 42.68
C ASN A 130 -0.38 5.49 43.79
N ILE A 131 0.28 4.33 43.72
CA ILE A 131 0.17 3.27 44.74
C ILE A 131 1.04 3.58 45.97
N ALA A 132 2.15 4.30 45.79
CA ALA A 132 3.11 4.64 46.85
C ALA A 132 2.74 5.87 47.71
N THR A 133 1.65 6.58 47.38
CA THR A 133 1.10 7.74 48.13
C THR A 133 -0.30 7.44 48.61
#